data_AF-A0A091R146-F1
#
_entry.id   AF-A0A091R146-F1
#
_cell.length_a   1.000
_cell.length_b   1.000
_cell.length_c   1.000
_cell.angle_alpha   90.00
_cell.angle_beta   90.00
_cell.angle_gamma   90.00
#
_symmetry.space_group_name_H-M   'P 1'
#
loop_
_entity.id
_entity.type
_entity.pdbx_description
1 polymer ?
#
loop_
_entity_poly.entity_id
_entity_poly.type
_entity_poly.pdbx_seq_one_letter_code
_entity_poly.pdbx_strand_id
1 'polypeptide(L)' 'RCCPGRNNACWAPGAHRARCYCDSYCERTSDCCEDYHAVCRRAAVGCAVGPWGPWSGCSSPCGVGS' A
#
# COMPACT_ATOMS: atom_id res chain seq x y z
N ARG A 1 -12.82 3.44 7.62
CA ARG A 1 -12.13 4.08 6.48
C ARG A 1 -10.77 3.39 6.32
N CYS A 2 -10.41 2.98 5.10
CA CYS A 2 -9.13 2.32 4.83
C CYS A 2 -8.10 3.36 4.34
N CYS A 3 -6.84 3.21 4.74
CA CYS A 3 -5.77 4.13 4.36
C CYS A 3 -4.62 3.39 3.66
N PRO A 4 -4.21 3.81 2.46
CA PRO A 4 -3.03 3.23 1.82
C PRO A 4 -1.74 3.72 2.51
N GLY A 5 -0.72 2.87 2.53
CA GLY A 5 0.58 3.17 3.14
C GLY A 5 0.56 3.09 4.67
N ARG A 6 1.60 3.65 5.30
CA ARG A 6 1.69 3.79 6.76
C ARG A 6 1.02 5.09 7.19
N ASN A 7 0.00 5.00 8.05
CA ASN A 7 -0.74 6.17 8.48
C ASN A 7 -1.21 6.04 9.94
N ASN A 8 -0.40 6.61 10.84
CA ASN A 8 -0.67 6.58 12.27
C ASN A 8 -1.89 7.43 12.70
N ALA A 9 -2.43 8.29 11.83
CA ALA A 9 -3.68 9.01 12.08
C ALA A 9 -4.91 8.19 11.69
N CYS A 10 -4.72 7.09 10.95
CA CYS A 10 -5.78 6.20 10.49
C CYS A 10 -5.97 5.04 11.47
N TRP A 11 -6.56 5.36 12.61
CA TRP A 11 -6.80 4.41 13.70
C TRP A 11 -8.27 4.42 14.14
N ALA A 12 -8.69 3.32 14.76
CA ALA A 12 -9.97 3.15 15.42
C ALA A 12 -9.78 2.58 16.84
N PRO A 13 -10.74 2.77 17.75
CA PRO A 13 -10.73 2.09 19.05
C PRO A 13 -10.81 0.57 18.84
N GLY A 14 -9.90 -0.18 19.46
CA GLY A 14 -9.89 -1.65 19.38
C GLY A 14 -10.54 -2.29 20.60
N ALA A 15 -11.18 -3.45 20.42
CA ALA A 15 -11.75 -4.21 21.54
C ALA A 15 -10.66 -4.82 22.45
N HIS A 16 -9.53 -5.22 21.86
CA HIS A 16 -8.40 -5.86 22.57
C HIS A 16 -7.18 -4.95 22.78
N ARG A 17 -7.15 -3.78 22.15
CA ARG A 17 -6.04 -2.81 22.22
C ARG A 17 -6.60 -1.41 22.26
N ALA A 18 -5.93 -0.50 22.97
CA ALA A 18 -6.35 0.91 23.07
C ALA A 18 -6.57 1.57 21.70
N ARG A 19 -5.81 1.17 20.67
CA ARG A 19 -5.97 1.61 19.27
C ARG A 19 -5.65 0.45 18.32
N CYS A 20 -6.39 0.38 17.23
CA CYS A 20 -6.11 -0.48 16.08
C CYS A 20 -5.98 0.38 14.82
N TYR A 21 -5.23 -0.09 13.83
CA TYR A 21 -4.93 0.67 12.61
C TYR A 21 -5.63 0.09 11.39
N CYS A 22 -6.09 0.97 10.51
CA CYS A 22 -6.74 0.62 9.24
C CYS A 22 -5.88 0.99 8.03
N ASP A 23 -4.57 1.13 8.25
CA ASP A 23 -3.59 1.41 7.21
C ASP A 23 -3.00 0.12 6.59
N SER A 24 -2.27 0.19 5.47
CA SER A 24 -1.68 -1.02 4.85
C SER A 24 -0.40 -1.50 5.53
N TYR A 25 0.10 -0.76 6.52
CA TYR A 25 1.27 -1.12 7.31
C TYR A 25 0.89 -1.95 8.55
N CYS A 26 -0.37 -1.92 8.98
CA CYS A 26 -0.84 -2.62 10.18
C CYS A 26 -0.55 -4.14 10.17
N GLU A 27 -0.52 -4.78 8.99
CA GLU A 27 -0.19 -6.20 8.86
C GLU A 27 1.26 -6.49 9.28
N ARG A 28 2.16 -5.53 9.04
CA ARG A 28 3.58 -5.63 9.42
C ARG A 28 3.80 -5.35 10.91
N THR A 29 2.98 -4.49 11.51
CA THR A 29 3.02 -4.18 12.96
C THR A 29 2.11 -5.07 13.80
N SER A 30 1.27 -5.89 13.18
CA SER A 30 0.27 -6.74 13.84
C SER A 30 -0.62 -5.96 14.82
N ASP A 31 -1.08 -4.79 14.39
CA ASP A 31 -1.98 -3.87 15.11
C ASP A 31 -3.22 -3.50 14.29
N CYS A 32 -3.55 -4.32 13.29
CA CYS A 32 -4.78 -4.18 12.50
C CYS A 32 -6.04 -4.31 13.36
N CYS A 33 -7.09 -3.61 12.94
CA CYS A 33 -8.44 -3.87 13.44
C CYS A 33 -8.91 -5.27 13.02
N GLU A 34 -9.83 -5.86 13.80
CA GLU A 34 -10.28 -7.25 13.62
C GLU A 34 -10.96 -7.49 12.26
N ASP A 35 -11.65 -6.48 11.75
CA ASP A 35 -12.36 -6.48 10.46
C ASP A 35 -11.49 -6.02 9.28
N TYR A 36 -10.21 -5.70 9.50
CA TYR A 36 -9.32 -5.11 8.51
C TYR A 36 -9.20 -5.95 7.23
N HIS A 37 -9.06 -7.27 7.36
CA HIS A 37 -8.95 -8.14 6.20
C HIS A 37 -10.24 -8.23 5.39
N ALA A 38 -11.40 -8.12 6.05
CA ALA A 38 -12.69 -8.18 5.39
C ALA A 38 -13.03 -6.86 4.68
N VAL A 39 -12.64 -5.73 5.26
CA VAL A 39 -13.02 -4.38 4.82
C VAL A 39 -11.94 -3.72 3.97
N CYS A 40 -10.67 -3.80 4.36
CA CYS A 40 -9.59 -2.97 3.84
C CYS A 40 -8.53 -3.71 3.02
N ARG A 41 -8.24 -4.99 3.28
CA ARG A 41 -7.23 -5.73 2.51
C ARG A 41 -7.51 -5.75 1.01
N ARG A 42 -8.79 -5.81 0.60
CA ARG A 42 -9.19 -5.75 -0.82
C ARG A 42 -8.91 -4.38 -1.46
N ALA A 43 -8.92 -3.31 -0.67
CA ALA A 43 -8.58 -1.97 -1.13
C ALA A 43 -7.07 -1.72 -1.15
N ALA A 44 -6.29 -2.52 -0.42
CA ALA A 44 -4.82 -2.45 -0.37
C ALA A 44 -4.14 -3.30 -1.45
N VAL A 45 -4.91 -3.94 -2.35
CA VAL A 45 -4.35 -4.64 -3.51
C VAL A 45 -3.68 -3.59 -4.38
N GLY A 46 -2.35 -3.62 -4.44
CA GLY A 46 -1.60 -2.78 -5.37
C GLY A 46 -2.20 -2.98 -6.76
N CYS A 47 -2.49 -1.89 -7.46
CA CYS A 47 -3.09 -1.95 -8.79
C CYS A 47 -2.34 -2.98 -9.64
N ALA A 48 -3.09 -3.88 -10.29
CA ALA A 48 -2.48 -4.87 -11.16
C ALA A 48 -1.68 -4.13 -12.25
N VAL A 49 -0.36 -4.25 -12.22
CA VAL A 49 0.50 -3.74 -13.26
C VAL A 49 0.59 -4.79 -14.37
N GLY A 50 0.46 -4.34 -15.61
CA GLY A 50 0.74 -5.18 -16.77
C GLY A 50 2.22 -5.58 -16.81
N PRO A 51 2.58 -6.57 -17.64
CA PRO A 51 3.98 -6.84 -17.92
C PRO A 51 4.66 -5.59 -18.47
N TRP A 52 5.93 -5.39 -18.13
CA TRP A 52 6.74 -4.34 -18.73
C TRP A 52 6.82 -4.56 -20.25
N GLY A 53 6.62 -3.48 -21.01
CA GLY A 53 6.94 -3.48 -22.43
C GLY A 53 8.45 -3.60 -22.66
N PRO A 54 8.88 -3.87 -23.91
CA PRO A 54 10.29 -3.83 -24.25
C PRO A 54 10.86 -2.43 -23.99
N TRP A 55 12.14 -2.38 -23.62
CA TRP A 55 12.87 -1.12 -23.54
C TRP A 55 12.88 -0.43 -24.91
N SER A 56 12.63 0.89 -24.93
CA SER A 56 12.88 1.68 -26.13
C SER A 56 14.38 1.75 -26.40
N GLY A 57 14.75 2.01 -27.66
CA GLY A 57 16.13 2.37 -27.99
C GLY A 57 16.58 3.61 -27.21
N CYS A 58 17.90 3.78 -27.08
CA CYS A 58 18.46 4.98 -26.49
C CYS A 58 17.98 6.23 -27.26
N SER A 59 17.64 7.31 -26.54
CA SER A 59 17.26 8.58 -27.17
C SER A 59 18.43 9.25 -27.89
N SER A 60 19.67 8.93 -27.51
CA SER A 60 20.90 9.38 -28.17
C SER A 60 21.87 8.21 -28.38
N PRO A 61 22.56 8.13 -29.54
CA PRO A 61 23.56 7.09 -29.81
C PRO A 61 24.87 7.29 -29.00
N CYS A 62 25.16 8.51 -28.58
CA CYS A 62 26.23 8.84 -27.63
C CYS A 62 25.88 10.13 -26.86
N GLY A 63 26.44 10.31 -25.66
CA GLY A 63 26.15 11.46 -24.79
C GLY A 63 24.91 11.28 -23.90
N VAL A 64 24.42 12.37 -23.32
CA VAL A 64 23.21 12.39 -22.47
C VAL A 64 21.96 12.37 -23.35
N GLY A 65 21.02 11.48 -23.03
CA GLY A 65 19.70 11.43 -23.64
C GLY A 65 18.78 12.54 -23.12
N SER A 66 17.78 12.91 -23.91
CA SER A 66 16.70 13.85 -23.52
C SER A 66 15.62 13.16 -22.68
#